data_AF-A0A430FBI1-F1
#
_entry.id   AF-A0A430FBI1-F1
#
_cell.length_a   1.000
_cell.length_b   1.000
_cell.length_c   1.000
_cell.angle_alpha   90.00
_cell.angle_beta   90.00
_cell.angle_gamma   90.00
#
_symmetry.space_group_name_H-M   'P 1'
#
loop_
_entity.id
_entity.type
_entity.pdbx_description
1 polymer ?
#
loop_
_entity_poly.entity_id
_entity_poly.type
_entity_poly.pdbx_seq_one_letter_code
_entity_poly.pdbx_strand_id
1 'polypeptide(L)'
;MAYFWIYLPNRSVDVSHTQYEITTGSKFTHRQIDDAIGVMLDRKWTSWKGCEISRISYDEAWSDDYLRSEHQMTIDNPGSSSSISAAIDKYGMDRVVIFRTDFQCPYGSSDGSLGSDPYTGWMDTYVYDPSSPDADHGWVYIDSGY
;
A
#
# COMPACT_ATOMS: atom_id res chain seq x y z
N MET A 1 22.17 4.42 35.38
CA MET A 1 21.92 4.43 33.92
C MET A 1 20.47 4.81 33.73
N ALA A 2 20.19 6.05 33.30
CA ALA A 2 18.83 6.50 33.07
C ALA A 2 18.37 5.95 31.71
N TYR A 3 17.39 5.05 31.74
CA TYR A 3 16.72 4.55 30.55
C TYR A 3 15.81 5.66 30.02
N PHE A 4 16.31 6.47 29.08
CA PHE A 4 15.50 7.40 28.31
C PHE A 4 14.70 6.62 27.26
N TRP A 5 13.60 6.01 27.68
CA TRP A 5 12.51 5.68 26.76
C TRP A 5 11.71 6.97 26.53
N ILE A 6 12.19 7.80 25.60
CA ILE A 6 11.40 8.92 25.12
C ILE A 6 10.29 8.31 24.26
N TYR A 7 9.14 8.15 24.90
CA TYR A 7 7.86 7.84 24.26
C TYR A 7 7.62 8.93 23.20
N LEU A 8 7.73 8.57 21.91
CA LEU A 8 7.46 9.48 20.78
C LEU A 8 6.21 8.99 20.01
N PRO A 9 5.01 9.01 20.62
CA PRO A 9 3.77 8.56 19.98
C PRO A 9 3.30 9.45 18.81
N ASN A 10 4.10 10.45 18.43
CA ASN A 10 3.75 11.48 17.44
C ASN A 10 4.85 11.73 16.40
N ARG A 11 5.83 10.85 16.27
CA ARG A 11 6.75 10.94 15.13
C ARG A 11 5.98 10.58 13.86
N SER A 12 6.08 11.40 12.82
CA SER A 12 5.61 11.03 11.48
C SER A 12 6.27 9.73 11.04
N VAL A 13 5.66 9.05 10.07
CA VAL A 13 6.31 7.91 9.41
C VAL A 13 7.66 8.36 8.85
N ASP A 14 8.72 7.60 9.15
CA ASP A 14 10.06 7.90 8.66
C ASP A 14 10.23 7.30 7.26
N VAL A 15 10.45 8.18 6.29
CA VAL A 15 10.69 7.83 4.88
C VAL A 15 12.07 8.31 4.40
N SER A 16 12.92 8.78 5.31
CA SER A 16 14.20 9.41 4.96
C SER A 16 15.21 8.45 4.31
N HIS A 17 15.04 7.15 4.55
CA HIS A 17 15.86 6.08 4.00
C HIS A 17 15.08 5.11 3.10
N THR A 18 13.87 5.48 2.67
CA THR A 18 13.04 4.63 1.82
C THR A 18 13.68 4.42 0.46
N GLN A 19 13.82 3.16 0.06
CA GLN A 19 14.23 2.76 -1.27
C GLN A 19 13.00 2.62 -2.17
N TYR A 20 13.06 3.19 -3.37
CA TYR A 20 11.98 3.11 -4.35
C TYR A 20 12.41 2.19 -5.50
N GLU A 21 11.73 1.04 -5.65
CA GLU A 21 11.98 0.05 -6.70
C GLU A 21 10.78 0.01 -7.64
N ILE A 22 10.79 0.84 -8.69
CA ILE A 22 9.62 1.05 -9.56
C ILE A 22 9.92 0.51 -10.95
N THR A 23 9.27 -0.59 -11.30
CA THR A 23 9.28 -1.23 -12.62
C THR A 23 7.90 -1.05 -13.26
N THR A 24 7.81 -0.05 -14.14
CA THR A 24 6.59 0.28 -14.89
C THR A 24 6.58 -0.40 -16.25
N GLY A 25 5.38 -0.73 -16.75
CA GLY A 25 5.14 -1.19 -18.11
C GLY A 25 4.39 -0.12 -18.90
N SER A 26 3.24 -0.50 -19.47
CA SER A 26 2.40 0.38 -20.30
C SER A 26 1.08 0.77 -19.64
N LYS A 27 0.73 0.15 -18.51
CA LYS A 27 -0.56 0.33 -17.83
C LYS A 27 -0.68 1.72 -17.21
N PHE A 28 0.38 2.17 -16.54
CA PHE A 28 0.42 3.49 -15.91
C PHE A 28 1.65 4.29 -16.36
N THR A 29 1.46 5.59 -16.49
CA THR A 29 2.58 6.51 -16.68
C THR A 29 3.37 6.65 -15.37
N HIS A 30 4.65 6.98 -15.48
CA HIS A 30 5.50 7.22 -14.31
C HIS A 30 4.88 8.26 -13.36
N ARG A 31 4.31 9.33 -13.90
CA ARG A 31 3.62 10.36 -13.13
C ARG A 31 2.44 9.82 -12.33
N GLN A 32 1.62 8.95 -12.93
CA GLN A 32 0.51 8.34 -12.21
C GLN A 32 1.01 7.49 -11.04
N ILE A 33 2.10 6.76 -11.22
CA ILE A 33 2.71 5.97 -10.13
C ILE A 33 3.30 6.88 -9.04
N ASP A 34 3.96 7.98 -9.41
CA ASP A 34 4.45 8.96 -8.43
C ASP A 34 3.30 9.57 -7.62
N ASP A 35 2.20 9.94 -8.28
CA ASP A 35 0.99 10.45 -7.63
C ASP A 35 0.39 9.39 -6.68
N ALA A 36 0.34 8.11 -7.07
CA ALA A 36 -0.11 7.02 -6.20
C ALA A 36 0.77 6.84 -4.96
N ILE A 37 2.09 6.89 -5.12
CA ILE A 37 3.05 6.80 -4.02
C ILE A 37 2.83 7.98 -3.06
N GLY A 38 2.59 9.19 -3.59
CA GLY A 38 2.23 10.36 -2.78
C GLY A 38 0.99 10.12 -1.92
N VAL A 39 -0.12 9.69 -2.55
CA VAL A 39 -1.38 9.38 -1.85
C VAL A 39 -1.19 8.28 -0.80
N MET A 40 -0.42 7.24 -1.13
CA MET A 40 -0.11 6.16 -0.20
C MET A 40 0.67 6.66 1.02
N LEU A 41 1.68 7.50 0.80
CA LEU A 41 2.49 8.08 1.87
C LEU A 41 1.67 9.03 2.74
N ASP A 42 0.84 9.89 2.15
CA ASP A 42 -0.03 10.80 2.90
C ASP A 42 -1.02 10.05 3.80
N ARG A 43 -1.58 8.95 3.29
CA ARG A 43 -2.39 8.04 4.11
C ARG A 43 -1.58 7.45 5.27
N LYS A 44 -0.41 6.86 4.98
CA LYS A 44 0.47 6.24 6.00
C LYS A 44 1.00 7.26 7.01
N TRP A 45 1.20 8.52 6.63
CA TRP A 45 1.58 9.61 7.52
C TRP A 45 0.58 9.79 8.68
N THR A 46 -0.69 9.51 8.44
CA THR A 46 -1.74 9.63 9.47
C THR A 46 -1.88 8.37 10.32
N SER A 47 -1.71 7.18 9.75
CA SER A 47 -1.97 5.90 10.41
C SER A 47 -0.74 5.26 11.05
N TRP A 48 0.45 5.45 10.49
CA TRP A 48 1.68 4.70 10.82
C TRP A 48 2.70 5.59 11.55
N LYS A 49 2.24 6.33 12.56
CA LYS A 49 3.12 7.21 13.35
C LYS A 49 4.14 6.38 14.11
N GLY A 50 5.39 6.77 13.97
CA GLY A 50 6.55 6.12 14.56
C GLY A 50 7.12 4.97 13.74
N CYS A 51 6.44 4.52 12.67
CA CYS A 51 6.98 3.47 11.80
C CYS A 51 8.01 4.05 10.82
N GLU A 52 8.93 3.20 10.37
CA GLU A 52 9.92 3.47 9.33
C GLU A 52 9.59 2.62 8.10
N ILE A 53 9.51 3.26 6.94
CA ILE A 53 9.36 2.57 5.65
C ILE A 53 10.74 2.43 5.02
N SER A 54 11.22 1.19 4.90
CA SER A 54 12.53 0.91 4.32
C SER A 54 12.47 0.76 2.81
N ARG A 55 11.34 0.28 2.26
CA ARG A 55 11.19 0.09 0.81
C ARG A 55 9.75 0.24 0.35
N ILE A 56 9.58 0.88 -0.81
CA ILE A 56 8.36 0.88 -1.60
C ILE A 56 8.73 0.31 -2.97
N SER A 57 8.05 -0.76 -3.37
CA SER A 57 8.26 -1.39 -4.67
C SER A 57 6.97 -1.50 -5.45
N TYR A 58 7.07 -1.25 -6.75
CA TYR A 58 6.02 -1.49 -7.72
C TYR A 58 6.62 -2.26 -8.89
N ASP A 59 6.01 -3.38 -9.22
CA ASP A 59 6.31 -4.15 -10.42
C ASP A 59 4.98 -4.43 -11.10
N GLU A 60 4.79 -3.83 -12.27
CA GLU A 60 3.53 -3.93 -13.02
C GLU A 60 3.20 -5.38 -13.37
N ALA A 61 4.18 -6.17 -13.81
CA ALA A 61 3.96 -7.55 -14.21
C ALA A 61 3.60 -8.43 -13.00
N TRP A 62 4.32 -8.28 -11.89
CA TRP A 62 4.00 -8.98 -10.66
C TRP A 62 2.62 -8.58 -10.11
N SER A 63 2.29 -7.28 -10.15
CA SER A 63 0.99 -6.77 -9.71
C SER A 63 -0.14 -7.37 -10.54
N ASP A 64 -0.01 -7.43 -11.86
CA ASP A 64 -1.03 -7.99 -12.74
C ASP A 64 -1.23 -9.50 -12.54
N ASP A 65 -0.14 -10.23 -12.31
CA ASP A 65 -0.22 -11.66 -12.00
C ASP A 65 -0.92 -11.93 -10.67
N TYR A 66 -0.63 -11.12 -9.64
CA TYR A 66 -1.32 -11.21 -8.34
C TYR A 66 -2.81 -10.90 -8.47
N LEU A 67 -3.15 -9.78 -9.11
CA LEU A 67 -4.54 -9.36 -9.34
C LEU A 67 -5.34 -10.44 -10.08
N ARG A 68 -4.75 -11.06 -11.10
CA ARG A 68 -5.37 -12.15 -11.86
C ARG A 68 -5.59 -13.38 -10.99
N SER A 69 -4.60 -13.75 -10.18
CA SER A 69 -4.70 -14.90 -9.27
C SER A 69 -5.81 -14.70 -8.24
N GLU A 70 -5.86 -13.53 -7.61
CA GLU A 70 -6.86 -13.24 -6.58
C GLU A 70 -8.28 -13.19 -7.15
N HIS A 71 -8.45 -12.55 -8.30
CA HIS A 71 -9.74 -12.54 -8.98
C HIS A 71 -10.18 -13.96 -9.36
N GLN A 72 -9.29 -14.78 -9.91
CA GLN A 72 -9.59 -16.18 -10.23
C GLN A 72 -9.98 -16.99 -8.99
N MET A 73 -9.29 -16.79 -7.85
CA MET A 73 -9.65 -17.47 -6.60
C MET A 73 -11.08 -17.18 -6.15
N THR A 74 -11.56 -15.94 -6.32
CA THR A 74 -12.96 -15.59 -5.98
C THR A 74 -13.98 -16.20 -6.94
N ILE A 75 -13.62 -16.38 -8.22
CA ILE A 75 -14.44 -17.08 -9.21
C ILE A 75 -14.52 -18.57 -8.85
N ASP A 76 -13.39 -19.17 -8.49
CA ASP A 76 -13.29 -20.61 -8.20
C ASP A 76 -13.91 -21.01 -6.86
N ASN A 77 -14.11 -20.06 -5.94
CA ASN A 77 -14.64 -20.30 -4.60
C ASN A 77 -15.91 -19.45 -4.34
N PRO A 78 -17.09 -19.90 -4.82
CA PRO A 78 -18.35 -19.20 -4.61
C PRO A 78 -18.63 -18.98 -3.12
N GLY A 79 -18.66 -17.73 -2.67
CA GLY A 79 -18.83 -17.34 -1.27
C GLY A 79 -17.59 -16.73 -0.62
N SER A 80 -16.43 -16.78 -1.28
CA SER A 80 -15.27 -15.95 -0.93
C SER A 80 -15.47 -14.52 -1.42
N SER A 81 -14.97 -13.54 -0.66
CA SER A 81 -15.02 -12.12 -1.02
C SER A 81 -13.64 -11.50 -0.90
N SER A 82 -13.22 -10.76 -1.91
CA SER A 82 -12.01 -9.93 -1.88
C SER A 82 -12.36 -8.50 -2.32
N SER A 83 -11.85 -7.53 -1.58
CA SER A 83 -11.89 -6.10 -1.90
C SER A 83 -11.24 -5.82 -3.26
N ILE A 84 -10.14 -6.52 -3.57
CA ILE A 84 -9.38 -6.42 -4.81
C ILE A 84 -10.17 -7.02 -5.97
N SER A 85 -10.78 -8.19 -5.79
CA SER A 85 -11.65 -8.79 -6.80
C SER A 85 -12.87 -7.89 -7.11
N ALA A 86 -13.49 -7.32 -6.08
CA ALA A 86 -14.58 -6.35 -6.25
C ALA A 86 -14.13 -5.07 -6.98
N ALA A 87 -12.90 -4.62 -6.75
CA ALA A 87 -12.32 -3.49 -7.47
C ALA A 87 -12.08 -3.85 -8.95
N ILE A 88 -11.59 -5.06 -9.24
CA ILE A 88 -11.42 -5.56 -10.62
C ILE A 88 -12.76 -5.63 -11.34
N ASP A 89 -13.81 -6.17 -10.70
CA ASP A 89 -15.16 -6.23 -11.28
C ASP A 89 -15.72 -4.84 -11.61
N LYS A 90 -15.47 -3.85 -10.74
CA LYS A 90 -16.01 -2.50 -10.89
C LYS A 90 -15.24 -1.64 -11.88
N TYR A 91 -13.91 -1.66 -11.84
CA TYR A 91 -13.05 -0.71 -12.55
C TYR A 91 -12.25 -1.34 -13.68
N GLY A 92 -12.14 -2.67 -13.71
CA GLY A 92 -11.25 -3.41 -14.59
C GLY A 92 -9.84 -3.50 -14.02
N MET A 93 -9.18 -4.63 -14.31
CA MET A 93 -7.81 -4.92 -13.85
C MET A 93 -6.82 -3.85 -14.30
N ASP A 94 -7.02 -3.24 -15.47
CA ASP A 94 -6.17 -2.20 -16.05
C ASP A 94 -6.08 -0.93 -15.19
N ARG A 95 -6.98 -0.77 -14.21
CA ARG A 95 -7.02 0.39 -13.31
C ARG A 95 -6.55 0.10 -11.90
N VAL A 96 -6.28 -1.16 -11.56
CA VAL A 96 -5.87 -1.56 -10.21
C VAL A 96 -4.34 -1.66 -10.13
N VAL A 97 -3.75 -1.19 -9.04
CA VAL A 97 -2.32 -1.26 -8.77
C VAL A 97 -2.08 -1.81 -7.37
N ILE A 98 -1.04 -2.64 -7.22
CA ILE A 98 -0.57 -3.12 -5.92
C ILE A 98 0.87 -2.65 -5.71
N PHE A 99 1.07 -1.86 -4.66
CA PHE A 99 2.39 -1.54 -4.14
C PHE A 99 2.78 -2.54 -3.07
N ARG A 100 4.06 -2.85 -2.97
CA ARG A 100 4.62 -3.59 -1.84
C ARG A 100 5.48 -2.68 -1.00
N THR A 101 5.17 -2.63 0.29
CA THR A 101 5.86 -1.82 1.28
C THR A 101 6.59 -2.72 2.27
N ASP A 102 7.85 -2.42 2.54
CA ASP A 102 8.59 -2.99 3.66
C ASP A 102 8.72 -1.90 4.73
N PHE A 103 8.38 -2.25 5.96
CA PHE A 103 8.38 -1.29 7.05
C PHE A 103 8.63 -1.97 8.40
N GLN A 104 8.99 -1.17 9.38
CA GLN A 104 9.09 -1.60 10.77
C GLN A 104 8.45 -0.56 11.67
N CYS A 105 7.63 -1.02 12.60
CA CYS A 105 7.00 -0.17 13.60
C CYS A 105 7.63 -0.46 14.97
N PRO A 106 8.38 0.46 15.60
CA PRO A 106 8.92 0.24 16.93
C PRO A 106 7.78 0.12 17.97
N TYR A 107 8.07 -0.59 19.06
CA TYR A 107 7.11 -0.81 20.15
C TYR A 107 6.48 0.51 20.64
N GLY A 108 5.15 0.63 20.53
CA GLY A 108 4.41 1.86 20.90
C GLY A 108 4.14 2.83 19.74
N SER A 109 4.30 2.40 18.49
CA SER A 109 3.71 3.07 17.31
C SER A 109 2.18 3.18 17.43
N SER A 110 1.59 4.15 16.73
CA SER A 110 0.14 4.43 16.81
C SER A 110 -0.75 3.28 16.37
N ASP A 111 -0.22 2.35 15.58
CA ASP A 111 -0.93 1.16 15.17
C ASP A 111 -0.57 -0.01 16.10
N GLY A 112 -1.37 -0.17 17.16
CA GLY A 112 -1.19 -1.25 18.14
C GLY A 112 -1.49 -2.65 17.61
N SER A 113 -1.91 -2.77 16.34
CA SER A 113 -2.08 -4.06 15.66
C SER A 113 -0.82 -4.55 14.95
N LEU A 114 0.14 -3.64 14.70
CA LEU A 114 1.43 -3.95 14.09
C LEU A 114 2.45 -4.24 15.20
N GLY A 115 3.07 -5.42 15.13
CA GLY A 115 4.14 -5.82 16.04
C GLY A 115 5.42 -5.04 15.78
N SER A 116 6.44 -5.29 16.63
CA SER A 116 7.75 -4.65 16.48
C SER A 116 8.64 -5.26 15.39
N ASP A 117 8.18 -6.35 14.80
CA ASP A 117 8.93 -7.10 13.80
C ASP A 117 8.92 -6.38 12.44
N PRO A 118 9.96 -6.55 11.62
CA PRO A 118 9.95 -6.07 10.25
C PRO A 118 8.87 -6.76 9.42
N TYR A 119 8.07 -5.97 8.73
CA TYR A 119 7.11 -6.41 7.73
C TYR A 119 7.76 -6.31 6.35
N THR A 120 7.61 -7.36 5.55
CA THR A 120 8.11 -7.39 4.17
C THR A 120 6.98 -7.75 3.22
N GLY A 121 6.90 -7.07 2.08
CA GLY A 121 5.93 -7.32 1.04
C GLY A 121 4.49 -6.98 1.43
N TRP A 122 4.27 -6.07 2.37
CA TRP A 122 2.92 -5.60 2.71
C TRP A 122 2.27 -4.95 1.49
N MET A 123 1.08 -5.38 1.12
CA MET A 123 0.44 -4.93 -0.11
C MET A 123 -0.48 -3.75 0.16
N ASP A 124 -0.34 -2.66 -0.60
CA ASP A 124 -1.27 -1.54 -0.62
C ASP A 124 -1.90 -1.45 -2.01
N THR A 125 -3.22 -1.62 -2.08
CA THR A 125 -3.98 -1.67 -3.34
C THR A 125 -4.73 -0.38 -3.57
N TYR A 126 -4.58 0.17 -4.78
CA TYR A 126 -5.28 1.37 -5.23
C TYR A 126 -5.93 1.18 -6.60
N VAL A 127 -6.90 2.02 -6.90
CA VAL A 127 -7.54 2.13 -8.20
C VAL A 127 -7.33 3.52 -8.78
N TYR A 128 -6.98 3.61 -10.06
CA TYR A 128 -6.99 4.86 -10.80
C TYR A 128 -8.40 5.16 -11.31
N ASP A 129 -9.09 6.09 -10.65
CA ASP A 129 -10.37 6.64 -11.08
C ASP A 129 -10.42 8.15 -10.82
N PRO A 130 -9.91 8.98 -11.76
CA PRO A 130 -9.92 10.43 -11.61
C PRO A 130 -11.32 11.06 -11.64
N SER A 131 -12.36 10.29 -11.95
CA SER A 131 -13.75 10.75 -11.91
C SER A 131 -14.42 10.49 -10.56
N SER A 132 -13.82 9.67 -9.69
CA SER A 132 -14.35 9.38 -8.37
C SER A 132 -14.26 10.61 -7.46
N PRO A 133 -15.34 10.94 -6.72
CA PRO A 133 -15.29 12.00 -5.72
C PRO A 133 -14.36 11.67 -4.53
N ASP A 134 -14.05 10.39 -4.34
CA ASP A 134 -13.18 9.90 -3.28
C ASP A 134 -11.71 9.77 -3.73
N ALA A 135 -11.40 10.14 -4.97
CA ALA A 135 -10.05 10.05 -5.50
C ALA A 135 -9.18 11.21 -5.02
N ASP A 136 -7.99 10.88 -4.53
CA ASP A 136 -6.91 11.83 -4.30
C ASP A 136 -5.88 11.70 -5.43
N HIS A 137 -5.57 12.79 -6.12
CA HIS A 137 -4.75 12.77 -7.34
C HIS A 137 -5.17 11.70 -8.39
N GLY A 138 -6.44 11.31 -8.40
CA GLY A 138 -6.99 10.29 -9.28
C GLY A 138 -6.90 8.86 -8.76
N TRP A 139 -6.41 8.65 -7.53
CA TRP A 139 -6.26 7.35 -6.89
C TRP A 139 -7.24 7.15 -5.75
N VAL A 140 -7.85 5.98 -5.70
CA VAL A 140 -8.77 5.54 -4.65
C VAL A 140 -8.14 4.37 -3.91
N TYR A 141 -8.05 4.47 -2.58
CA TYR A 141 -7.60 3.38 -1.73
C TYR A 141 -8.62 2.23 -1.73
N ILE A 142 -8.14 1.00 -1.89
CA ILE A 142 -8.97 -0.22 -1.83
C ILE A 142 -8.68 -1.02 -0.57
N ASP A 143 -7.44 -1.47 -0.41
CA ASP A 143 -7.07 -2.36 0.68
C ASP A 143 -5.57 -2.30 1.01
N SER A 144 -5.20 -2.85 2.17
CA SER A 144 -3.85 -2.84 2.72
C SER A 144 -3.65 -4.06 3.62
N GLY A 145 -2.78 -5.00 3.23
CA GLY A 145 -2.56 -6.23 3.99
C GLY A 145 -1.71 -7.29 3.31
N TYR A 146 -1.85 -8.52 3.78
CA TYR A 146 -1.24 -9.74 3.22
C TYR A 146 -2.27 -10.63 2.53
#